data_AF-A0A379S9B7-F1
#
_entry.id   AF-A0A379S9B7-F1
#
_cell.length_a   1.000
_cell.length_b   1.000
_cell.length_c   1.000
_cell.angle_alpha   90.00
_cell.angle_beta   90.00
_cell.angle_gamma   90.00
#
_symmetry.space_group_name_H-M   'P 1'
#
loop_
_entity.id
_entity.type
_entity.pdbx_description
1 polymer ?
#
loop_
_entity_poly.entity_id
_entity_poly.type
_entity_poly.pdbx_seq_one_letter_code
_entity_poly.pdbx_strand_id
1 'polypeptide(L)'
;MNHSKKIYTLLTTVLLLVNFTVHSATDHNGSPVQVAKEFYSVYMDYYFRMVPPDATIFNSMMNKYVTPRFNKEIKESRICEGGHDPVCNIDGVEPELGYVYIIRAQDAYDDWKEIKAEIIKSGKERSSVKVYLGRRETQQIIIVSMIKNNGQWQIDNVSDFRPAPYRFQ
;
A
#
# COMPACT_ATOMS: atom_id res chain seq x y z
N MET A 1 60.47 -16.21 -45.57
CA MET A 1 59.75 -15.64 -46.73
C MET A 1 58.27 -15.50 -46.38
N ASN A 2 57.77 -14.28 -46.52
CA ASN A 2 56.39 -13.80 -46.45
C ASN A 2 55.30 -14.80 -46.93
N HIS A 3 54.18 -14.92 -46.20
CA HIS A 3 53.02 -14.05 -46.42
C HIS A 3 51.91 -14.27 -45.37
N SER A 4 51.49 -13.14 -44.80
CA SER A 4 50.24 -12.92 -44.05
C SER A 4 49.00 -13.40 -44.80
N LYS A 5 48.00 -13.94 -44.06
CA LYS A 5 46.58 -13.66 -44.30
C LYS A 5 45.78 -13.81 -43.01
N LYS A 6 45.48 -12.66 -42.40
CA LYS A 6 44.41 -12.47 -41.42
C LYS A 6 43.09 -12.94 -42.02
N ILE A 7 42.29 -13.70 -41.29
CA ILE A 7 40.85 -13.83 -41.55
C ILE A 7 40.12 -13.50 -40.25
N TYR A 8 39.10 -12.69 -40.43
CA TYR A 8 38.49 -11.81 -39.45
C TYR A 8 37.54 -12.55 -38.52
N THR A 9 37.58 -12.10 -37.28
CA THR A 9 36.57 -12.19 -36.23
C THR A 9 35.15 -12.01 -36.79
N LEU A 10 34.21 -12.85 -36.36
CA LEU A 10 32.81 -12.45 -36.22
C LEU A 10 32.14 -13.31 -35.13
N LEU A 11 32.23 -12.82 -33.89
CA LEU A 11 31.28 -13.16 -32.84
C LEU A 11 29.93 -12.57 -33.25
N THR A 12 28.98 -13.41 -33.65
CA THR A 12 27.56 -13.04 -33.65
C THR A 12 26.99 -13.34 -32.28
N THR A 13 27.20 -12.42 -31.34
CA THR A 13 26.42 -12.37 -30.11
C THR A 13 25.08 -11.72 -30.47
N VAL A 14 24.05 -12.54 -30.68
CA VAL A 14 22.67 -12.05 -30.81
C VAL A 14 22.25 -11.54 -29.44
N LEU A 15 22.41 -10.23 -29.22
CA LEU A 15 21.87 -9.55 -28.06
C LEU A 15 20.35 -9.44 -28.29
N LEU A 16 19.59 -10.44 -27.82
CA LEU A 16 18.15 -10.31 -27.63
C LEU A 16 17.94 -9.25 -26.54
N LEU A 17 17.84 -7.99 -26.96
CA LEU A 17 17.21 -6.93 -26.19
C LEU A 17 15.74 -7.31 -26.08
N VAL A 18 15.44 -8.19 -25.13
CA VAL A 18 14.09 -8.30 -24.59
C VAL A 18 13.81 -6.92 -24.04
N ASN A 19 13.03 -6.13 -24.77
CA ASN A 19 12.40 -4.93 -24.26
C ASN A 19 11.48 -5.41 -23.13
N PHE A 20 12.06 -5.60 -21.95
CA PHE A 20 11.30 -5.46 -20.74
C PHE A 20 10.81 -4.02 -20.80
N THR A 21 9.57 -3.83 -21.22
CA THR A 21 8.75 -2.76 -20.68
C THR A 21 8.72 -3.01 -19.19
N VAL A 22 9.78 -2.59 -18.49
CA VAL A 22 9.70 -2.20 -17.10
C VAL A 22 8.57 -1.20 -17.13
N HIS A 23 7.39 -1.63 -16.70
CA HIS A 23 6.33 -0.70 -16.38
C HIS A 23 6.97 0.20 -15.35
N SER A 24 7.46 1.35 -15.81
CA SER A 24 7.96 2.40 -14.96
C SER A 24 6.83 2.61 -13.97
N ALA A 25 7.07 2.19 -12.72
CA ALA A 25 6.14 2.42 -11.63
C ALA A 25 5.83 3.91 -11.73
N THR A 26 4.60 4.25 -12.10
CA THR A 26 4.19 5.64 -12.36
C THR A 26 4.76 6.52 -11.25
N ASP A 27 5.64 7.45 -11.61
CA ASP A 27 6.30 8.37 -10.69
C ASP A 27 5.25 9.25 -10.01
N HIS A 28 4.72 8.78 -8.89
CA HIS A 28 3.91 9.60 -8.00
C HIS A 28 4.85 10.43 -7.14
N ASN A 29 5.34 11.54 -7.70
CA ASN A 29 6.08 12.59 -7.00
C ASN A 29 5.18 13.38 -6.02
N GLY A 30 4.18 12.73 -5.41
CA GLY A 30 3.30 13.33 -4.41
C GLY A 30 3.97 13.42 -3.05
N SER A 31 3.54 14.39 -2.23
CA SER A 31 3.89 14.39 -0.81
C SER A 31 3.33 13.12 -0.12
N PRO A 32 3.90 12.65 1.00
CA PRO A 32 3.36 11.50 1.73
C PRO A 32 1.88 11.68 2.09
N VAL A 33 1.44 12.92 2.36
CA VAL A 33 0.04 13.27 2.63
C VAL A 33 -0.83 13.03 1.40
N GLN A 34 -0.39 13.47 0.22
CA GLN A 34 -1.12 13.30 -1.03
C GLN A 34 -1.25 11.81 -1.38
N VAL A 35 -0.15 11.06 -1.27
CA VAL A 35 -0.13 9.63 -1.58
C VAL A 35 -1.06 8.86 -0.62
N ALA A 36 -1.02 9.14 0.68
CA ALA A 36 -1.92 8.52 1.64
C ALA A 36 -3.40 8.86 1.33
N LYS A 37 -3.71 10.13 1.07
CA LYS A 37 -5.09 10.54 0.72
C LYS A 37 -5.60 9.85 -0.54
N GLU A 38 -4.78 9.78 -1.57
CA GLU A 38 -5.12 9.13 -2.84
C GLU A 38 -5.38 7.63 -2.65
N PHE A 39 -4.48 6.94 -1.93
CA PHE A 39 -4.67 5.53 -1.59
C PHE A 39 -6.00 5.28 -0.88
N TYR A 40 -6.29 6.00 0.20
CA TYR A 40 -7.54 5.78 0.95
C TYR A 40 -8.78 6.17 0.15
N SER A 41 -8.69 7.16 -0.74
CA SER A 41 -9.82 7.51 -1.61
C SER A 41 -10.17 6.36 -2.56
N VAL A 42 -9.17 5.74 -3.17
CA VAL A 42 -9.37 4.58 -4.06
C VAL A 42 -9.75 3.33 -3.27
N TYR A 43 -9.09 3.08 -2.14
CA TYR A 43 -9.38 1.93 -1.28
C TYR A 43 -10.84 1.94 -0.81
N MET A 44 -11.33 3.09 -0.32
CA MET A 44 -12.71 3.19 0.13
C MET A 44 -13.71 3.09 -1.03
N ASP A 45 -13.42 3.62 -2.22
CA ASP A 45 -14.26 3.38 -3.42
C ASP A 45 -14.40 1.88 -3.71
N TYR A 46 -13.28 1.16 -3.70
CA TYR A 46 -13.26 -0.29 -3.94
C TYR A 46 -13.98 -1.07 -2.85
N TYR A 47 -13.80 -0.69 -1.58
CA TYR A 47 -14.51 -1.27 -0.44
C TYR A 47 -16.03 -1.18 -0.61
N PHE A 48 -16.56 0.03 -0.85
CA PHE A 48 -18.01 0.24 -0.99
C PHE A 48 -18.60 -0.34 -2.28
N ARG A 49 -17.77 -0.57 -3.30
CA ARG A 49 -18.16 -1.27 -4.53
C ARG A 49 -18.02 -2.78 -4.41
N MET A 50 -17.62 -3.28 -3.24
CA MET A 50 -17.38 -4.71 -2.97
C MET A 50 -16.42 -5.33 -3.99
N VAL A 51 -15.37 -4.60 -4.37
CA VAL A 51 -14.34 -5.12 -5.27
C VAL A 51 -13.59 -6.25 -4.56
N PRO A 52 -13.54 -7.47 -5.15
CA PRO A 52 -12.84 -8.60 -4.55
C PRO A 52 -11.34 -8.31 -4.31
N PRO A 53 -10.71 -8.91 -3.29
CA PRO A 53 -9.33 -8.61 -2.92
C PRO A 53 -8.33 -9.22 -3.91
N ASP A 54 -8.74 -10.29 -4.60
CA ASP A 54 -8.01 -10.97 -5.65
C ASP A 54 -8.17 -10.29 -7.02
N ALA A 55 -9.11 -9.34 -7.16
CA ALA A 55 -9.30 -8.58 -8.39
C ALA A 55 -8.00 -7.87 -8.81
N THR A 56 -7.68 -7.92 -10.10
CA THR A 56 -6.45 -7.33 -10.66
C THR A 56 -6.33 -5.85 -10.31
N ILE A 57 -7.43 -5.11 -10.34
CA ILE A 57 -7.46 -3.67 -10.01
C ILE A 57 -7.14 -3.40 -8.54
N PHE A 58 -7.60 -4.26 -7.63
CA PHE A 58 -7.34 -4.16 -6.20
C PHE A 58 -5.87 -4.49 -5.91
N ASN A 59 -5.39 -5.61 -6.44
CA ASN A 59 -3.99 -6.02 -6.32
C ASN A 59 -3.02 -4.98 -6.91
N SER A 60 -3.35 -4.38 -8.05
CA SER A 60 -2.54 -3.32 -8.67
C SER A 60 -2.47 -2.08 -7.78
N MET A 61 -3.59 -1.65 -7.21
CA MET A 61 -3.65 -0.54 -6.27
C MET A 61 -2.82 -0.84 -5.01
N MET A 62 -2.99 -2.02 -4.40
CA MET A 62 -2.21 -2.42 -3.21
C MET A 62 -0.71 -2.44 -3.51
N ASN A 63 -0.28 -3.04 -4.62
CA ASN A 63 1.14 -3.11 -5.00
C ASN A 63 1.75 -1.75 -5.32
N LYS A 64 0.93 -0.78 -5.76
CA LYS A 64 1.36 0.58 -6.07
C LYS A 64 1.64 1.37 -4.80
N TYR A 65 0.70 1.37 -3.86
CA TYR A 65 0.75 2.27 -2.70
C TYR A 65 1.32 1.62 -1.43
N VAL A 66 1.34 0.29 -1.33
CA VAL A 66 1.73 -0.44 -0.12
C VAL A 66 3.06 -1.15 -0.35
N THR A 67 3.94 -1.14 0.65
CA THR A 67 5.22 -1.84 0.53
C THR A 67 5.00 -3.35 0.33
N PRO A 68 5.86 -4.05 -0.43
CA PRO A 68 5.73 -5.51 -0.60
C PRO A 68 5.75 -6.27 0.71
N ARG A 69 6.55 -5.81 1.69
CA ARG A 69 6.59 -6.37 3.05
C ARG A 69 5.23 -6.28 3.72
N PHE A 70 4.66 -5.08 3.80
CA PHE A 70 3.41 -4.87 4.51
C PHE A 70 2.22 -5.53 3.79
N ASN A 71 2.20 -5.49 2.45
CA ASN A 71 1.18 -6.20 1.67
C ASN A 71 1.24 -7.72 1.91
N LYS A 72 2.44 -8.30 2.08
CA LYS A 72 2.61 -9.70 2.44
C LYS A 72 2.09 -9.98 3.86
N GLU A 73 2.42 -9.12 4.84
CA GLU A 73 1.93 -9.23 6.22
C GLU A 73 0.40 -9.20 6.30
N ILE A 74 -0.25 -8.36 5.49
CA ILE A 74 -1.72 -8.30 5.36
C ILE A 74 -2.27 -9.61 4.79
N LYS A 75 -1.73 -10.08 3.65
CA LYS A 75 -2.21 -11.28 2.95
C LYS A 75 -2.03 -12.56 3.76
N GLU A 76 -0.96 -12.63 4.53
CA GLU A 76 -0.65 -13.78 5.39
C GLU A 76 -1.24 -13.61 6.80
N SER A 77 -1.96 -12.52 7.07
CA SER A 77 -2.58 -12.23 8.37
C SER A 77 -1.60 -12.23 9.56
N ARG A 78 -0.32 -12.00 9.25
CA ARG A 78 0.79 -12.05 10.21
C ARG A 78 0.76 -10.93 11.23
N ILE A 79 -0.02 -9.89 10.97
CA ILE A 79 -0.23 -8.77 11.90
C ILE A 79 -0.80 -9.27 13.24
N CYS A 80 -1.49 -10.43 13.25
CA CYS A 80 -2.03 -11.04 14.47
C CYS A 80 -1.17 -12.13 15.11
N GLU A 81 -0.11 -12.61 14.43
CA GLU A 81 0.80 -13.62 14.99
C GLU A 81 1.56 -13.11 16.23
N GLY A 82 1.72 -11.79 16.37
CA GLY A 82 2.35 -11.16 17.53
C GLY A 82 1.43 -10.87 18.72
N GLY A 83 0.11 -11.13 18.61
CA GLY A 83 -0.86 -11.03 19.72
C GLY A 83 -1.12 -9.64 20.33
N HIS A 84 -0.56 -8.57 19.77
CA HIS A 84 -0.61 -7.23 20.38
C HIS A 84 -1.32 -6.16 19.56
N ASP A 85 -1.71 -6.48 18.32
CA ASP A 85 -2.39 -5.52 17.48
C ASP A 85 -3.89 -5.43 17.85
N PRO A 86 -4.45 -4.24 18.13
CA PRO A 86 -5.86 -4.08 18.51
C PRO A 86 -6.86 -4.68 17.53
N VAL A 87 -6.54 -4.75 16.24
CA VAL A 87 -7.44 -5.32 15.21
C VAL A 87 -7.66 -6.81 15.41
N CYS A 88 -6.71 -7.50 16.05
CA CYS A 88 -6.78 -8.94 16.29
C CYS A 88 -7.73 -9.32 17.43
N ASN A 89 -8.19 -8.35 18.21
CA ASN A 89 -9.16 -8.54 19.30
C ASN A 89 -10.54 -7.97 18.94
N ILE A 90 -10.77 -7.70 17.65
CA ILE A 90 -12.06 -7.26 17.13
C ILE A 90 -12.94 -8.52 16.97
N ASP A 91 -13.89 -8.75 17.89
CA ASP A 91 -14.95 -9.77 17.79
C ASP A 91 -15.58 -9.83 16.39
N GLY A 92 -15.64 -11.05 15.82
CA GLY A 92 -16.22 -11.32 14.50
C GLY A 92 -15.36 -10.85 13.34
N VAL A 93 -14.12 -10.40 13.59
CA VAL A 93 -13.12 -10.26 12.54
C VAL A 93 -12.36 -11.56 12.40
N GLU A 94 -12.40 -12.09 11.19
CA GLU A 94 -11.53 -13.17 10.71
C GLU A 94 -10.29 -12.50 10.14
N PRO A 95 -9.18 -12.42 10.90
CA PRO A 95 -7.99 -11.70 10.46
C PRO A 95 -7.43 -12.28 9.15
N GLU A 96 -7.65 -13.59 8.90
CA GLU A 96 -7.41 -14.28 7.63
C GLU A 96 -8.00 -13.60 6.39
N LEU A 97 -9.06 -12.79 6.54
CA LEU A 97 -9.70 -12.10 5.43
C LEU A 97 -9.01 -10.77 5.05
N GLY A 98 -8.04 -10.28 5.82
CA GLY A 98 -7.10 -9.22 5.41
C GLY A 98 -7.64 -7.78 5.28
N TYR A 99 -8.95 -7.56 5.25
CA TYR A 99 -9.54 -6.24 4.98
C TYR A 99 -9.43 -5.24 6.14
N VAL A 100 -9.43 -5.75 7.36
CA VAL A 100 -9.50 -4.98 8.59
C VAL A 100 -8.22 -4.20 8.91
N TYR A 101 -7.10 -4.54 8.28
CA TYR A 101 -5.79 -3.99 8.63
C TYR A 101 -5.54 -2.59 8.09
N ILE A 102 -6.12 -2.25 6.94
CA ILE A 102 -5.91 -0.94 6.29
C ILE A 102 -6.77 0.15 6.94
N ILE A 103 -8.02 -0.17 7.25
CA ILE A 103 -8.99 0.77 7.85
C ILE A 103 -9.10 0.65 9.37
N ARG A 104 -8.52 -0.41 9.95
CA ARG A 104 -8.49 -0.67 11.41
C ARG A 104 -9.87 -0.84 12.04
N ALA A 105 -10.82 -1.37 11.26
CA ALA A 105 -12.20 -1.59 11.66
C ALA A 105 -12.79 -2.83 10.95
N GLN A 106 -13.81 -3.44 11.56
CA GLN A 106 -14.56 -4.56 10.97
C GLN A 106 -15.42 -4.12 9.78
N ASP A 107 -16.03 -2.93 9.90
CA ASP A 107 -16.93 -2.34 8.92
C ASP A 107 -16.64 -0.84 8.75
N ALA A 108 -17.20 -0.23 7.71
CA ALA A 108 -17.06 1.19 7.42
C ALA A 108 -18.42 1.88 7.32
N TYR A 109 -18.53 3.09 7.88
CA TYR A 109 -19.70 3.94 7.70
C TYR A 109 -19.69 4.60 6.31
N ASP A 110 -20.86 4.80 5.70
CA ASP A 110 -20.99 5.40 4.36
C ASP A 110 -20.23 6.72 4.18
N ASP A 111 -20.12 7.52 5.24
CA ASP A 111 -19.42 8.81 5.23
C ASP A 111 -17.89 8.68 5.18
N TRP A 112 -17.33 7.48 5.39
CA TRP A 112 -15.89 7.22 5.33
C TRP A 112 -15.29 7.37 3.93
N LYS A 113 -16.12 7.59 2.89
CA LYS A 113 -15.67 8.08 1.57
C LYS A 113 -15.02 9.47 1.64
N GLU A 114 -15.28 10.23 2.70
CA GLU A 114 -14.65 11.53 2.93
C GLU A 114 -13.28 11.38 3.60
N ILE A 115 -12.23 11.59 2.81
CA ILE A 115 -10.84 11.41 3.25
C ILE A 115 -10.16 12.76 3.48
N LYS A 116 -9.61 12.95 4.69
CA LYS A 116 -8.64 14.01 4.97
C LYS A 116 -7.33 13.39 5.43
N ALA A 117 -6.22 14.05 5.13
CA ALA A 117 -4.90 13.61 5.54
C ALA A 117 -4.05 14.79 5.97
N GLU A 118 -3.26 14.60 7.02
CA GLU A 118 -2.39 15.62 7.62
C GLU A 118 -1.04 15.01 7.98
N ILE A 119 0.05 15.76 7.79
CA ILE A 119 1.37 15.30 8.20
C ILE A 119 1.50 15.41 9.72
N ILE A 120 1.93 14.34 10.38
CA ILE A 120 2.30 14.35 11.81
C ILE A 120 3.82 14.47 11.96
N LYS A 121 4.56 13.78 11.09
CA LYS A 121 6.02 13.76 11.09
C LYS A 121 6.55 13.73 9.67
N SER A 122 7.25 14.78 9.25
CA SER A 122 7.92 14.82 7.94
C SER A 122 9.35 14.27 8.02
N GLY A 123 9.76 13.50 7.02
CA GLY A 123 11.15 13.13 6.82
C GLY A 123 11.46 12.87 5.35
N LYS A 124 12.75 12.74 5.02
CA LYS A 124 13.21 12.50 3.65
C LYS A 124 12.89 11.08 3.16
N GLU A 125 13.11 10.09 4.02
CA GLU A 125 12.91 8.66 3.72
C GLU A 125 11.72 8.04 4.44
N ARG A 126 11.27 8.66 5.55
CA ARG A 126 10.16 8.16 6.37
C ARG A 126 9.28 9.31 6.82
N SER A 127 7.97 9.11 6.79
CA SER A 127 7.00 10.11 7.23
C SER A 127 5.79 9.49 7.96
N SER A 128 5.32 10.22 8.96
CA SER A 128 4.08 10.09 9.73
C SER A 128 2.86 10.78 9.10
N VAL A 129 1.83 10.09 8.59
CA VAL A 129 0.59 10.76 8.11
C VAL A 129 -0.60 10.36 8.98
N LYS A 130 -1.41 11.34 9.40
CA LYS A 130 -2.73 11.10 9.99
C LYS A 130 -3.76 11.09 8.88
N VAL A 131 -4.58 10.05 8.81
CA VAL A 131 -5.71 9.94 7.89
C VAL A 131 -7.00 9.94 8.69
N TYR A 132 -7.97 10.70 8.22
CA TYR A 132 -9.31 10.78 8.77
C TYR A 132 -10.27 10.19 7.74
N LEU A 133 -10.99 9.14 8.12
CA LEU A 133 -12.10 8.59 7.35
C LEU A 133 -13.40 9.09 7.98
N GLY A 134 -14.22 9.81 7.23
CA GLY A 134 -15.53 10.27 7.69
C GLY A 134 -15.57 11.70 8.25
N ARG A 135 -16.76 12.11 8.70
CA ARG A 135 -17.06 13.46 9.21
C ARG A 135 -16.88 13.54 10.73
N ARG A 136 -16.61 14.77 11.22
CA ARG A 136 -16.06 15.13 12.56
C ARG A 136 -16.52 14.30 13.77
N GLU A 137 -17.75 13.81 13.83
CA GLU A 137 -18.31 13.15 15.01
C GLU A 137 -18.08 11.62 15.03
N THR A 138 -17.84 11.01 13.87
CA THR A 138 -17.74 9.54 13.67
C THR A 138 -16.43 9.15 12.95
N GLN A 139 -15.43 10.03 12.98
CA GLN A 139 -14.20 9.82 12.22
C GLN A 139 -13.39 8.64 12.74
N GLN A 140 -13.01 7.75 11.84
CA GLN A 140 -11.89 6.85 12.10
C GLN A 140 -10.59 7.57 11.82
N ILE A 141 -9.70 7.57 12.81
CA ILE A 141 -8.40 8.24 12.72
C ILE A 141 -7.31 7.19 12.66
N ILE A 142 -6.54 7.22 11.59
CA ILE A 142 -5.53 6.24 11.30
C ILE A 142 -4.17 6.94 11.20
N ILE A 143 -3.13 6.37 11.82
CA ILE A 143 -1.75 6.81 11.63
C ILE A 143 -1.08 5.87 10.63
N VAL A 144 -0.61 6.46 9.54
CA VAL A 144 0.04 5.75 8.45
C VAL A 144 1.51 6.08 8.44
N SER A 145 2.33 5.04 8.59
CA SER A 145 3.77 5.12 8.41
C SER A 145 4.10 4.96 6.93
N MET A 146 4.75 5.97 6.38
CA MET A 146 5.17 6.03 4.99
C MET A 146 6.69 5.84 4.91
N ILE A 147 7.15 5.06 3.94
CA ILE A 147 8.57 4.94 3.57
C ILE A 147 8.76 5.34 2.11
N LYS A 148 9.90 5.93 1.79
CA LYS A 148 10.27 6.27 0.42
C LYS A 148 11.13 5.15 -0.15
N ASN A 149 10.63 4.47 -1.17
CA ASN A 149 11.34 3.41 -1.89
C ASN A 149 11.53 3.84 -3.34
N ASN A 150 12.78 3.88 -3.82
CA ASN A 150 13.12 4.29 -5.19
C ASN A 150 12.48 5.64 -5.60
N GLY A 151 12.45 6.61 -4.67
CA GLY A 151 11.86 7.93 -4.91
C GLY A 151 10.34 8.01 -4.71
N GLN A 152 9.65 6.90 -4.48
CA GLN A 152 8.20 6.85 -4.36
C GLN A 152 7.77 6.58 -2.91
N TRP A 153 6.78 7.30 -2.42
CA TRP A 153 6.21 7.07 -1.10
C TRP A 153 5.28 5.87 -1.12
N GLN A 154 5.41 4.99 -0.13
CA GLN A 154 4.57 3.82 0.06
C GLN A 154 4.18 3.67 1.54
N ILE A 155 3.00 3.10 1.78
CA ILE A 155 2.49 2.74 3.09
C ILE A 155 3.25 1.50 3.57
N ASP A 156 3.95 1.65 4.69
CA ASP A 156 4.75 0.59 5.29
C ASP A 156 4.13 0.03 6.57
N ASN A 157 3.28 0.80 7.25
CA ASN A 157 2.50 0.31 8.38
C ASN A 157 1.30 1.22 8.64
N VAL A 158 0.29 0.68 9.32
CA VAL A 158 -0.91 1.37 9.77
C VAL A 158 -1.12 1.08 11.25
N SER A 159 -1.20 2.12 12.07
CA SER A 159 -1.50 2.03 13.49
C SER A 159 -2.69 2.90 13.85
N ASP A 160 -3.48 2.48 14.82
CA ASP A 160 -4.59 3.28 15.30
C ASP A 160 -4.13 4.39 16.26
N PHE A 161 -4.84 5.52 16.25
CA PHE A 161 -4.76 6.48 17.35
C PHE A 161 -5.71 6.08 18.50
N ARG A 162 -6.87 5.47 18.19
CA ARG A 162 -7.83 4.81 19.10
C ARG A 162 -8.75 3.88 18.29
N PRO A 163 -8.85 2.56 18.58
CA PRO A 163 -9.89 1.72 17.97
C PRO A 163 -11.24 2.41 18.11
N ALA A 164 -11.99 2.52 17.01
CA ALA A 164 -13.36 2.99 17.06
C ALA A 164 -14.09 2.15 18.14
N PRO A 165 -14.79 2.77 19.10
CA PRO A 165 -15.59 2.00 20.02
C PRO A 165 -16.60 1.20 19.20
N TYR A 166 -16.60 -0.12 19.38
CA TYR A 166 -17.63 -1.02 18.90
C TYR A 166 -19.01 -0.44 19.25
N ARG A 167 -19.82 -0.15 18.24
CA ARG A 167 -21.19 0.35 18.42
C ARG A 167 -22.14 -0.39 17.51
N PHE A 168 -22.27 -1.68 17.74
CA PHE A 168 -23.52 -2.38 17.50
C PHE A 168 -23.81 -3.19 18.77
N GLN A 169 -24.73 -2.67 19.58
CA GLN A 169 -25.49 -3.44 20.57
C GLN A 169 -26.74 -3.96 19.90
#